data_AF-A0A7T0BY30-F1
#
_entry.id   AF-A0A7T0BY30-F1
#
_cell.length_a   1.000
_cell.length_b   1.000
_cell.length_c   1.000
_cell.angle_alpha   90.00
_cell.angle_beta   90.00
_cell.angle_gamma   90.00
#
_symmetry.space_group_name_H-M   'P 1'
#
loop_
_entity.id
_entity.type
_entity.pdbx_description
1 polymer ?
#
loop_
_entity_poly.entity_id
_entity_poly.type
_entity_poly.pdbx_seq_one_letter_code
_entity_poly.pdbx_strand_id
1 'polypeptide(L)'
;MLRTVDLFQQKPGIIKKAEEKLTALNLALQNLISNGKTFCPENADRTKGQIARGENHKGFPYLSLDMPQLLNKKEFFTFRTLFWWGHYLGFSLILKGGDFKEYQTQLQQNRQVPGANEDIFFSVSETPWVWEIDSTAHQRLVEIQDEKIIQHCDQAGFIKLLKVYPMSRPEFSSLDWTAIGLETYQAMITLISKPV
;
A
#
# COMPACT_ATOMS: atom_id res chain seq x y z
N MET A 1 35.49 -2.88 -8.46
CA MET A 1 34.59 -4.00 -8.06
C MET A 1 34.29 -3.84 -6.58
N LEU A 2 33.02 -3.60 -6.21
CA LEU A 2 32.62 -3.55 -4.80
C LEU A 2 32.66 -4.98 -4.22
N ARG A 3 33.33 -5.17 -3.09
CA ARG A 3 33.45 -6.46 -2.39
C ARG A 3 32.73 -6.39 -1.05
N THR A 4 31.41 -6.42 -1.09
CA THR A 4 30.54 -6.42 0.10
C THR A 4 29.88 -7.78 0.27
N VAL A 5 30.71 -8.83 0.39
CA VAL A 5 30.26 -10.24 0.45
C VAL A 5 29.30 -10.48 1.61
N ASP A 6 29.56 -9.85 2.77
CA ASP A 6 28.72 -9.97 3.97
C ASP A 6 27.27 -9.57 3.70
N LEU A 7 27.04 -8.53 2.88
CA LEU A 7 25.68 -8.10 2.51
C LEU A 7 24.91 -9.21 1.77
N PHE A 8 25.59 -9.93 0.88
CA PHE A 8 25.00 -11.05 0.14
C PHE A 8 24.75 -12.26 1.03
N GLN A 9 25.60 -12.50 2.03
CA GLN A 9 25.42 -13.59 3.00
C GLN A 9 24.28 -13.32 3.99
N GLN A 10 24.07 -12.06 4.37
CA GLN A 10 22.99 -11.66 5.28
C GLN A 10 21.62 -11.55 4.59
N LYS A 11 21.61 -11.26 3.28
CA LYS A 11 20.40 -11.10 2.45
C LYS A 11 19.34 -12.19 2.68
N PRO A 12 19.65 -13.50 2.60
CA PRO A 12 18.63 -14.54 2.76
C PRO A 12 17.94 -14.47 4.12
N GLY A 13 18.70 -14.19 5.18
CA GLY A 13 18.15 -14.04 6.53
C GLY A 13 17.23 -12.82 6.67
N ILE A 14 17.59 -11.70 6.05
CA ILE A 14 16.75 -10.49 6.04
C ILE A 14 15.45 -10.73 5.27
N ILE A 15 15.54 -11.30 4.07
CA ILE A 15 14.38 -11.58 3.23
C ILE A 15 13.44 -12.58 3.94
N LYS A 16 13.98 -13.63 4.56
CA LYS A 16 13.17 -14.59 5.33
C LYS A 16 12.41 -13.92 6.47
N LYS A 17 13.06 -13.05 7.26
CA LYS A 17 12.39 -12.30 8.35
C LYS A 17 11.29 -11.37 7.82
N ALA A 18 11.52 -10.71 6.69
CA ALA A 18 10.51 -9.86 6.07
C ALA A 18 9.31 -10.69 5.55
N GLU A 19 9.55 -11.86 4.96
CA GLU A 19 8.51 -12.78 4.51
C GLU A 19 7.67 -13.33 5.66
N GLU A 20 8.30 -13.68 6.79
CA GLU A 20 7.61 -14.08 8.03
C GLU A 20 6.70 -12.95 8.55
N LYS A 21 7.19 -11.70 8.55
CA LYS A 21 6.39 -10.52 8.93
C LYS A 21 5.22 -10.28 7.98
N LEU A 22 5.40 -10.43 6.67
CA LEU A 22 4.29 -10.32 5.70
C LEU A 22 3.29 -11.46 5.85
N THR A 23 3.74 -12.67 6.18
CA THR A 23 2.86 -13.81 6.44
C THR A 23 1.98 -13.56 7.67
N ALA A 24 2.55 -13.00 8.75
CA ALA A 24 1.79 -12.61 9.93
C ALA A 24 0.75 -11.52 9.61
N LEU A 25 1.15 -10.48 8.86
CA LEU A 25 0.24 -9.43 8.40
C LEU A 25 -0.89 -9.98 7.52
N ASN A 26 -0.59 -10.90 6.61
CA ASN A 26 -1.58 -11.55 5.75
C ASN A 26 -2.68 -12.25 6.56
N LEU A 27 -2.29 -13.08 7.53
CA LEU A 27 -3.22 -13.76 8.43
C LEU A 27 -4.07 -12.76 9.24
N ALA A 28 -3.46 -11.68 9.72
CA ALA A 28 -4.16 -10.66 10.47
C ALA A 28 -5.19 -9.90 9.61
N LEU A 29 -4.84 -9.55 8.36
CA LEU A 29 -5.75 -8.93 7.40
C LEU A 29 -6.91 -9.87 7.04
N GLN A 30 -6.64 -11.16 6.80
CA GLN A 30 -7.68 -12.17 6.56
C GLN A 30 -8.69 -12.22 7.70
N ASN A 31 -8.20 -12.24 8.95
CA ASN A 31 -9.07 -12.23 10.13
C ASN A 31 -9.87 -10.93 10.25
N LEU A 32 -9.24 -9.78 10.01
CA LEU A 32 -9.92 -8.48 10.07
C LEU A 32 -11.06 -8.40 9.04
N ILE A 33 -10.79 -8.81 7.81
CA ILE A 33 -11.73 -8.76 6.69
C ILE A 33 -12.85 -9.79 6.83
N SER A 34 -12.53 -11.03 7.24
CA SER A 34 -13.51 -12.10 7.42
C SER A 34 -14.49 -11.82 8.55
N ASN A 35 -14.08 -11.05 9.56
CA ASN A 35 -14.96 -10.62 10.65
C ASN A 35 -15.96 -9.52 10.24
N GLY A 36 -15.95 -9.06 8.98
CA GLY A 36 -16.88 -8.06 8.46
C GLY A 36 -16.72 -6.65 9.06
N LYS A 37 -15.62 -6.40 9.79
CA LYS A 37 -15.36 -5.14 10.49
C LYS A 37 -14.83 -4.03 9.57
N THR A 38 -14.65 -4.32 8.29
CA THR A 38 -14.02 -3.41 7.33
C THR A 38 -14.55 -3.67 5.93
N PHE A 39 -14.63 -2.63 5.13
CA PHE A 39 -15.10 -2.73 3.76
C PHE A 39 -14.08 -3.48 2.89
N CYS A 40 -14.58 -4.44 2.12
CA CYS A 40 -13.85 -5.14 1.08
C CYS A 40 -14.86 -5.59 0.01
N PRO A 41 -14.59 -5.48 -1.30
CA PRO A 41 -15.48 -6.00 -2.34
C PRO A 41 -15.73 -7.50 -2.20
N GLU A 42 -16.94 -7.97 -2.52
CA GLU A 42 -17.34 -9.39 -2.41
C GLU A 42 -16.57 -10.31 -3.35
N ASN A 43 -16.16 -9.78 -4.50
CA ASN A 43 -15.41 -10.48 -5.53
C ASN A 43 -13.89 -10.49 -5.29
N ALA A 44 -13.38 -9.82 -4.24
CA ALA A 44 -11.97 -9.88 -3.88
C ALA A 44 -11.62 -11.19 -3.16
N ASP A 45 -10.42 -11.73 -3.36
CA ASP A 45 -9.90 -12.82 -2.54
C ASP A 45 -9.55 -12.28 -1.14
N ARG A 46 -10.31 -12.75 -0.14
CA ARG A 46 -10.21 -12.40 1.27
C ARG A 46 -9.60 -13.51 2.13
N THR A 47 -9.09 -14.58 1.50
CA THR A 47 -8.77 -15.83 2.19
C THR A 47 -7.32 -16.27 2.06
N LYS A 48 -6.65 -15.96 0.95
CA LYS A 48 -5.27 -16.41 0.74
C LYS A 48 -4.25 -15.29 0.80
N GLY A 49 -4.56 -14.16 0.15
CA GLY A 49 -3.55 -13.15 -0.18
C GLY A 49 -2.44 -13.71 -1.08
N GLN A 50 -1.57 -12.84 -1.59
CA GLN A 50 -0.44 -13.25 -2.43
C GLN A 50 0.85 -12.58 -1.97
N ILE A 51 1.82 -13.39 -1.54
CA ILE A 51 3.19 -12.93 -1.31
C ILE A 51 4.01 -13.25 -2.56
N ALA A 52 4.66 -12.23 -3.12
CA ALA A 52 5.58 -12.36 -4.24
C ALA A 52 6.96 -11.85 -3.85
N ARG A 53 7.99 -12.53 -4.35
CA ARG A 53 9.40 -12.17 -4.17
C ARG A 53 9.99 -11.73 -5.50
N GLY A 54 10.70 -10.62 -5.48
CA GLY A 54 11.45 -10.13 -6.61
C GLY A 54 12.87 -9.73 -6.23
N GLU A 55 13.77 -9.86 -7.19
CA GLU A 55 15.19 -9.56 -6.99
C GLU A 55 15.62 -8.26 -7.69
N ASN A 56 14.71 -7.63 -8.45
CA ASN A 56 15.01 -6.45 -9.26
C ASN A 56 13.82 -5.49 -9.37
N HIS A 57 13.62 -4.64 -8.37
CA HIS A 57 12.90 -3.37 -8.51
C HIS A 57 13.94 -2.25 -8.48
N LYS A 58 14.25 -1.69 -9.67
CA LYS A 58 15.34 -0.73 -9.88
C LYS A 58 16.70 -1.20 -9.34
N GLY A 59 17.00 -2.49 -9.45
CA GLY A 59 18.24 -3.09 -8.97
C GLY A 59 18.22 -3.57 -7.52
N PHE A 60 17.09 -3.47 -6.82
CA PHE A 60 16.98 -3.88 -5.41
C PHE A 60 15.97 -5.01 -5.21
N PRO A 61 16.22 -5.92 -4.24
CA PRO A 61 15.26 -6.95 -3.88
C PRO A 61 14.02 -6.39 -3.19
N TYR A 62 12.91 -7.09 -3.34
CA TYR A 62 11.66 -6.71 -2.70
C TYR A 62 10.78 -7.93 -2.40
N LEU A 63 9.88 -7.76 -1.44
CA LEU A 63 8.75 -8.64 -1.19
C LEU A 63 7.48 -7.81 -1.24
N SER A 64 6.42 -8.34 -1.85
CA SER A 64 5.11 -7.72 -1.84
C SER A 64 4.05 -8.67 -1.35
N LEU A 65 3.13 -8.19 -0.52
CA LEU A 65 1.90 -8.86 -0.13
C LEU A 65 0.72 -8.10 -0.75
N ASP A 66 -0.14 -8.78 -1.52
CA ASP A 66 -1.48 -8.30 -1.89
C ASP A 66 -2.53 -8.98 -1.02
N MET A 67 -3.21 -8.23 -0.15
CA MET A 67 -4.28 -8.76 0.69
C MET A 67 -5.21 -7.62 1.19
N PRO A 68 -6.50 -7.59 0.83
CA PRO A 68 -7.20 -8.52 -0.06
C PRO A 68 -6.73 -8.35 -1.50
N GLN A 69 -7.03 -9.32 -2.36
CA GLN A 69 -6.59 -9.29 -3.76
C GLN A 69 -7.76 -9.35 -4.73
N LEU A 70 -7.94 -8.29 -5.51
CA LEU A 70 -8.70 -8.26 -6.75
C LEU A 70 -7.85 -7.53 -7.78
N LEU A 71 -7.21 -8.25 -8.69
CA LEU A 71 -6.32 -7.67 -9.70
C LEU A 71 -6.61 -8.26 -11.07
N ASN A 72 -7.50 -7.63 -11.83
CA ASN A 72 -7.83 -8.03 -13.20
C ASN A 72 -7.84 -6.83 -14.16
N LYS A 73 -7.98 -7.06 -15.47
CA LYS A 73 -7.87 -5.97 -16.47
C LYS A 73 -8.88 -4.83 -16.28
N LYS A 74 -10.04 -5.11 -15.68
CA LYS A 74 -11.15 -4.16 -15.52
C LYS A 74 -11.17 -3.52 -14.13
N GLU A 75 -10.80 -4.29 -13.12
CA GLU A 75 -11.01 -3.92 -11.73
C GLU A 75 -9.79 -4.26 -10.87
N PHE A 76 -9.36 -3.28 -10.07
CA PHE A 76 -8.39 -3.44 -9.01
C PHE A 76 -9.03 -3.07 -7.66
N PHE A 77 -8.84 -3.95 -6.69
CA PHE A 77 -8.96 -3.64 -5.27
C PHE A 77 -7.89 -4.46 -4.56
N THR A 78 -6.76 -3.83 -4.24
CA THR A 78 -5.72 -4.48 -3.45
C THR A 78 -5.17 -3.54 -2.40
N PHE A 79 -4.93 -4.09 -1.21
CA PHE A 79 -4.04 -3.47 -0.25
C PHE A 79 -2.68 -4.16 -0.36
N ARG A 80 -1.74 -3.47 -1.01
CA ARG A 80 -0.39 -3.96 -1.25
C ARG A 80 0.57 -3.46 -0.19
N THR A 81 1.20 -4.37 0.53
CA THR A 81 2.39 -4.08 1.32
C THR A 81 3.62 -4.38 0.48
N LEU A 82 4.54 -3.43 0.34
CA LEU A 82 5.83 -3.60 -0.33
C LEU A 82 6.96 -3.40 0.69
N PHE A 83 7.76 -4.43 0.92
CA PHE A 83 9.07 -4.27 1.52
C PHE A 83 10.09 -4.11 0.39
N TRP A 84 10.56 -2.88 0.17
CA TRP A 84 11.59 -2.58 -0.83
C TRP A 84 12.93 -2.45 -0.11
N TRP A 85 13.75 -3.49 -0.21
CA TRP A 85 14.94 -3.60 0.64
C TRP A 85 15.96 -2.50 0.31
N GLY A 86 16.47 -1.85 1.36
CA GLY A 86 17.34 -0.67 1.27
C GLY A 86 16.58 0.65 1.22
N HIS A 87 15.24 0.62 1.12
CA HIS A 87 14.40 1.81 0.95
C HIS A 87 13.41 1.94 2.10
N TYR A 88 12.33 1.17 2.11
CA TYR A 88 11.22 1.33 3.06
C TYR A 88 10.31 0.10 3.12
N LEU A 89 9.40 0.11 4.10
CA LEU A 89 8.15 -0.65 4.09
C LEU A 89 7.02 0.28 3.66
N GLY A 90 6.32 -0.06 2.59
CA GLY A 90 5.23 0.74 2.03
C GLY A 90 3.91 0.00 2.06
N PHE A 91 2.83 0.71 2.32
CA PHE A 91 1.46 0.21 2.31
C PHE A 91 0.66 1.04 1.32
N SER A 92 -0.08 0.36 0.44
CA SER A 92 -0.82 1.06 -0.59
C SER A 92 -2.18 0.43 -0.85
N LEU A 93 -3.22 1.27 -0.83
CA LEU A 93 -4.53 0.89 -1.35
C LEU A 93 -4.60 1.31 -2.82
N ILE A 94 -4.82 0.34 -3.71
CA ILE A 94 -4.88 0.53 -5.16
C ILE A 94 -6.26 0.12 -5.66
N LEU A 95 -6.96 1.09 -6.27
CA LEU A 95 -8.34 0.97 -6.72
C LEU A 95 -8.43 1.32 -8.21
N LYS A 96 -9.20 0.55 -8.97
CA LYS A 96 -9.51 0.80 -10.38
C LYS A 96 -10.83 0.12 -10.72
N GLY A 97 -11.69 0.75 -11.52
CA GLY A 97 -12.97 0.16 -11.90
C GLY A 97 -13.89 -0.13 -10.70
N GLY A 98 -14.89 -0.98 -10.89
CA GLY A 98 -15.88 -1.28 -9.85
C GLY A 98 -16.64 -0.03 -9.41
N ASP A 99 -16.76 0.17 -8.09
CA ASP A 99 -17.40 1.33 -7.45
C ASP A 99 -16.54 2.61 -7.49
N PHE A 100 -15.75 2.80 -8.56
CA PHE A 100 -14.70 3.82 -8.65
C PHE A 100 -15.18 5.25 -8.35
N LYS A 101 -16.35 5.64 -8.87
CA LYS A 101 -16.94 6.97 -8.61
C LYS A 101 -17.31 7.17 -7.15
N GLU A 102 -17.77 6.10 -6.49
CA GLU A 102 -18.08 6.14 -5.05
C GLU A 102 -16.79 6.29 -4.26
N TYR A 103 -15.74 5.51 -4.56
CA TYR A 103 -14.44 5.66 -3.91
C TYR A 103 -13.87 7.07 -4.04
N GLN A 104 -13.98 7.68 -5.21
CA GLN A 104 -13.56 9.07 -5.44
C GLN A 104 -14.38 10.06 -4.60
N THR A 105 -15.70 9.91 -4.56
CA THR A 105 -16.60 10.76 -3.77
C THR A 105 -16.28 10.67 -2.27
N GLN A 106 -16.13 9.45 -1.76
CA GLN A 106 -15.77 9.22 -0.36
C GLN A 106 -14.38 9.76 -0.03
N LEU A 107 -13.39 9.56 -0.92
CA LEU A 107 -12.05 10.10 -0.75
C LEU A 107 -12.07 11.62 -0.61
N GLN A 108 -12.89 12.31 -1.42
CA GLN A 108 -13.01 13.75 -1.34
C GLN A 108 -13.56 14.22 -0.01
N GLN A 109 -14.60 13.55 0.49
CA GLN A 109 -15.28 13.87 1.74
C GLN A 109 -14.42 13.57 2.97
N ASN A 110 -13.74 12.42 2.98
CA ASN A 110 -13.14 11.86 4.18
C ASN A 110 -11.67 12.27 4.38
N ARG A 111 -11.00 12.80 3.34
CA ARG A 111 -9.57 13.15 3.44
C ARG A 111 -9.27 14.42 4.23
N GLN A 112 -10.23 15.34 4.32
CA GLN A 112 -10.05 16.69 4.92
C GLN A 112 -10.25 16.71 6.45
N VAL A 113 -9.95 15.60 7.14
CA VAL A 113 -10.05 15.52 8.60
C VAL A 113 -8.77 16.11 9.23
N PRO A 114 -8.85 17.21 10.00
CA PRO A 114 -7.68 17.84 10.61
C PRO A 114 -6.89 16.86 11.50
N GLY A 115 -5.57 16.81 11.31
CA GLY A 115 -4.66 15.94 12.08
C GLY A 115 -4.68 14.45 11.69
N ALA A 116 -5.48 14.05 10.68
CA ALA A 116 -5.48 12.70 10.13
C ALA A 116 -4.81 12.67 8.75
N ASN A 117 -4.34 11.50 8.34
CA ASN A 117 -3.85 11.22 6.97
C ASN A 117 -2.63 12.05 6.51
N GLU A 118 -1.94 12.73 7.42
CA GLU A 118 -0.80 13.60 7.10
C GLU A 118 0.38 12.86 6.45
N ASP A 119 0.52 11.57 6.71
CA ASP A 119 1.56 10.70 6.18
C ASP A 119 1.10 9.80 5.01
N ILE A 120 -0.12 10.04 4.52
CA ILE A 120 -0.66 9.39 3.33
C ILE A 120 -0.40 10.26 2.12
N PHE A 121 0.12 9.63 1.07
CA PHE A 121 0.33 10.21 -0.25
C PHE A 121 -0.72 9.72 -1.23
N PHE A 122 -1.15 10.60 -2.13
CA PHE A 122 -1.90 10.28 -3.33
C PHE A 122 -0.93 10.19 -4.51
N SER A 123 -0.99 9.09 -5.29
CA SER A 123 -0.20 8.97 -6.51
C SER A 123 -0.81 9.81 -7.63
N VAL A 124 0.03 10.55 -8.35
CA VAL A 124 -0.35 11.28 -9.57
C VAL A 124 0.39 10.76 -10.81
N SER A 125 0.99 9.57 -10.69
CA SER A 125 1.76 8.92 -11.75
C SER A 125 0.90 8.29 -12.85
N GLU A 126 1.47 7.94 -13.99
CA GLU A 126 0.70 7.33 -15.10
C GLU A 126 0.22 5.90 -14.82
N THR A 127 0.82 5.21 -13.85
CA THR A 127 0.47 3.82 -13.51
C THR A 127 0.46 3.60 -12.00
N PRO A 128 -0.38 2.69 -11.46
CA PRO A 128 -0.43 2.43 -10.02
C PRO A 128 0.85 1.74 -9.49
N TRP A 129 1.79 1.40 -10.36
CA TRP A 129 2.96 0.58 -10.03
C TRP A 129 4.22 1.39 -9.75
N VAL A 130 4.15 2.73 -9.77
CA VAL A 130 5.26 3.60 -9.36
C VAL A 130 5.35 3.62 -7.84
N TRP A 131 6.48 3.19 -7.28
CA TRP A 131 6.72 3.10 -5.83
C TRP A 131 7.74 4.14 -5.36
N GLU A 132 8.53 4.66 -6.27
CA GLU A 132 9.43 5.78 -6.05
C GLU A 132 8.64 6.98 -5.51
N ILE A 133 9.05 7.46 -4.34
CA ILE A 133 8.48 8.65 -3.75
C ILE A 133 9.33 9.83 -4.20
N ASP A 134 8.77 10.60 -5.11
CA ASP A 134 9.24 11.91 -5.49
C ASP A 134 8.03 12.84 -5.68
N SER A 135 8.31 14.14 -5.73
CA SER A 135 7.28 15.18 -5.86
C SER A 135 6.52 15.14 -7.20
N THR A 136 7.01 14.38 -8.17
CA THR A 136 6.38 14.25 -9.49
C THR A 136 5.40 13.08 -9.55
N ALA A 137 5.65 12.02 -8.78
CA ALA A 137 4.82 10.82 -8.75
C ALA A 137 3.82 10.81 -7.59
N HIS A 138 4.11 11.50 -6.48
CA HIS A 138 3.32 11.45 -5.26
C HIS A 138 3.17 12.83 -4.60
N GLN A 139 1.99 13.13 -4.09
CA GLN A 139 1.71 14.33 -3.30
C GLN A 139 1.01 13.96 -2.00
N ARG A 140 1.20 14.75 -0.94
CA ARG A 140 0.51 14.48 0.34
C ARG A 140 -1.00 14.62 0.14
N LEU A 141 -1.76 13.66 0.65
CA LEU A 141 -3.20 13.56 0.46
C LEU A 141 -3.94 14.78 1.02
N VAL A 142 -3.44 15.35 2.12
CA VAL A 142 -4.00 16.53 2.76
C VAL A 142 -3.66 17.85 2.04
N GLU A 143 -2.64 17.85 1.17
CA GLU A 143 -2.17 19.06 0.46
C GLU A 143 -2.67 19.12 -1.00
N ILE A 144 -3.06 17.97 -1.58
CA ILE A 144 -3.50 17.90 -2.97
C ILE A 144 -4.91 18.48 -3.16
N GLN A 145 -5.03 19.35 -4.16
CA GLN A 145 -6.28 20.00 -4.54
C GLN A 145 -7.27 18.99 -5.16
N ASP A 146 -8.57 19.21 -4.93
CA ASP A 146 -9.66 18.35 -5.43
C ASP A 146 -9.61 18.18 -6.94
N GLU A 147 -9.37 19.27 -7.67
CA GLU A 147 -9.31 19.28 -9.14
C GLU A 147 -8.21 18.34 -9.65
N LYS A 148 -7.08 18.26 -8.93
CA LYS A 148 -5.96 17.41 -9.32
C LYS A 148 -6.24 15.93 -9.07
N ILE A 149 -6.96 15.60 -7.98
CA ILE A 149 -7.45 14.24 -7.75
C ILE A 149 -8.44 13.85 -8.85
N ILE A 150 -9.43 14.71 -9.14
CA ILE A 150 -10.43 14.45 -10.18
C ILE A 150 -9.77 14.23 -11.53
N GLN A 151 -8.90 15.16 -11.94
CA GLN A 151 -8.18 15.07 -13.20
C GLN A 151 -7.37 13.77 -13.30
N HIS A 152 -6.66 13.39 -12.23
CA HIS A 152 -5.91 12.12 -12.22
C HIS A 152 -6.84 10.91 -12.32
N CYS A 153 -7.94 10.88 -11.57
CA CYS A 153 -8.91 9.80 -11.63
C CYS A 153 -9.52 9.64 -13.04
N ASP A 154 -9.82 10.75 -13.71
CA ASP A 154 -10.39 10.77 -15.06
C ASP A 154 -9.38 10.34 -16.13
N GLN A 155 -8.11 10.76 -15.99
CA GLN A 155 -7.06 10.50 -16.99
C GLN A 155 -6.40 9.12 -16.82
N ALA A 156 -5.99 8.79 -15.59
CA ALA A 156 -5.26 7.57 -15.30
C ALA A 156 -6.18 6.39 -14.94
N GLY A 157 -7.41 6.68 -14.47
CA GLY A 157 -8.42 5.65 -14.19
C GLY A 157 -8.10 4.78 -12.98
N PHE A 158 -7.31 5.27 -12.02
CA PHE A 158 -7.04 4.57 -10.77
C PHE A 158 -6.90 5.56 -9.59
N ILE A 159 -7.04 5.04 -8.38
CA ILE A 159 -6.67 5.71 -7.12
C ILE A 159 -5.58 4.88 -6.49
N LYS A 160 -4.49 5.54 -6.09
CA LYS A 160 -3.45 4.93 -5.27
C LYS A 160 -3.14 5.81 -4.07
N LEU A 161 -3.42 5.29 -2.90
CA LEU A 161 -2.97 5.85 -1.63
C LEU A 161 -1.71 5.11 -1.20
N LEU A 162 -0.72 5.82 -0.67
CA LEU A 162 0.57 5.25 -0.26
C LEU A 162 1.00 5.82 1.08
N LYS A 163 1.43 4.96 2.00
CA LYS A 163 2.08 5.34 3.26
C LYS A 163 3.37 4.56 3.37
N VAL A 164 4.45 5.20 3.80
CA VAL A 164 5.77 4.56 3.87
C VAL A 164 6.47 4.77 5.21
N TYR A 165 7.27 3.76 5.57
CA TYR A 165 8.16 3.74 6.71
C TYR A 165 9.59 3.54 6.22
N PRO A 166 10.41 4.61 6.11
CA PRO A 166 11.77 4.51 5.61
C PRO A 166 12.67 3.64 6.48
N MET A 167 13.46 2.76 5.84
CA MET A 167 14.44 1.91 6.53
C MET A 167 15.58 2.71 7.16
N SER A 168 15.83 3.92 6.68
CA SER A 168 16.83 4.84 7.24
C SER A 168 16.46 5.37 8.62
N ARG A 169 15.21 5.21 9.06
CA ARG A 169 14.77 5.64 10.39
C ARG A 169 15.19 4.63 11.47
N PRO A 170 15.73 5.09 12.62
CA PRO A 170 16.19 4.19 13.69
C PRO A 170 15.14 3.20 14.19
N GLU A 171 13.89 3.63 14.27
CA GLU A 171 12.75 2.86 14.75
C GLU A 171 12.28 1.76 13.78
N PHE A 172 12.79 1.73 12.54
CA PHE A 172 12.35 0.76 11.52
C PHE A 172 12.55 -0.69 11.98
N SER A 173 13.68 -0.95 12.65
CA SER A 173 14.05 -2.29 13.10
C SER A 173 13.08 -2.87 14.15
N SER A 174 12.41 -2.02 14.91
CA SER A 174 11.43 -2.38 15.94
C SER A 174 9.98 -2.30 15.47
N LEU A 175 9.72 -1.99 14.19
CA LEU A 175 8.36 -1.90 13.68
C LEU A 175 7.62 -3.23 13.77
N ASP A 176 6.42 -3.16 14.34
CA ASP A 176 5.41 -4.20 14.21
C ASP A 176 4.64 -4.01 12.91
N TRP A 177 5.07 -4.73 11.87
CA TRP A 177 4.47 -4.66 10.53
C TRP A 177 3.00 -5.06 10.52
N THR A 178 2.58 -5.92 11.46
CA THR A 178 1.20 -6.38 11.56
C THR A 178 0.33 -5.26 12.10
N ALA A 179 0.70 -4.69 13.25
CA ALA A 179 -0.06 -3.62 13.88
C ALA A 179 -0.21 -2.39 12.96
N ILE A 180 0.90 -1.89 12.41
CA ILE A 180 0.88 -0.72 11.52
C ILE A 180 0.17 -1.01 10.19
N GLY A 181 0.24 -2.25 9.69
CA GLY A 181 -0.42 -2.66 8.46
C GLY A 181 -1.95 -2.70 8.62
N LEU A 182 -2.44 -3.23 9.74
CA LEU A 182 -3.86 -3.22 10.09
C LEU A 182 -4.39 -1.79 10.25
N GLU A 183 -3.67 -0.96 11.02
CA GLU A 183 -4.01 0.45 11.23
C GLU A 183 -4.07 1.21 9.90
N THR A 184 -3.04 1.03 9.05
CA THR A 184 -2.98 1.69 7.75
C THR A 184 -4.09 1.22 6.81
N TYR A 185 -4.39 -0.08 6.79
CA TYR A 185 -5.51 -0.62 6.01
C TYR A 185 -6.84 0.00 6.45
N GLN A 186 -7.13 0.02 7.76
CA GLN A 186 -8.36 0.61 8.29
C GLN A 186 -8.46 2.11 7.99
N ALA A 187 -7.37 2.86 8.13
CA ALA A 187 -7.32 4.27 7.79
C ALA A 187 -7.63 4.51 6.31
N MET A 188 -6.99 3.74 5.41
CA MET A 188 -7.21 3.87 3.97
C MET A 188 -8.60 3.40 3.52
N ILE A 189 -9.18 2.40 4.17
CA ILE A 189 -10.56 1.98 3.89
C ILE A 189 -11.55 3.07 4.29
N THR A 190 -11.39 3.66 5.49
CA THR A 190 -12.24 4.78 5.94
C THR A 190 -12.21 5.96 4.96
N LEU A 191 -11.10 6.16 4.25
CA LEU A 191 -11.02 7.20 3.22
C LEU A 191 -11.92 6.93 2.01
N ILE A 192 -12.22 5.68 1.68
CA ILE A 192 -12.93 5.34 0.43
C ILE A 192 -14.30 4.68 0.65
N SER A 193 -14.68 4.42 1.90
CA SER A 193 -15.98 3.86 2.26
C SER A 193 -16.82 4.85 3.04
N LYS A 194 -18.14 4.65 3.03
CA LYS A 194 -19.05 5.34 3.95
C LYS A 194 -18.71 4.98 5.40
N PRO A 195 -18.94 5.88 6.37
CA PRO A 195 -18.87 5.52 7.78
C PRO A 195 -19.79 4.34 8.06
N VAL A 196 -19.29 3.33 8.77
CA VAL A 196 -20.07 2.20 9.29
C VAL A 196 -20.81 2.62 10.55
#